data_AF-A0A924KKF7-F1
#
_entry.id   AF-A0A924KKF7-F1
#
_cell.length_a   1.000
_cell.length_b   1.000
_cell.length_c   1.000
_cell.angle_alpha   90.00
_cell.angle_beta   90.00
_cell.angle_gamma   90.00
#
_symmetry.space_group_name_H-M   'P 1'
#
loop_
_entity.id
_entity.type
_entity.pdbx_description
1 polymer ?
#
loop_
_entity_poly.entity_id
_entity_poly.type
_entity_poly.pdbx_seq_one_letter_code
_entity_poly.pdbx_strand_id
1 'polypeptide(L)'
;MLYPELFKQLESVRWDMDRDIPWATFDPTQLSDEQAATIKMNAITEWAALPATEMFLRDNRGDSDFSAFISIWFFEEQKHSLVLMEYLRRFRPDMVPTEEELDAVRFEFDPAPVLETLMLHFCGEIRLNHWYRRASEWHSEPVIKAIYTKLSQDEARHGGAYLRYMKRAIQNFGVEAKSAF
;
A
#
# COMPACT_ATOMS: atom_id res chain seq x y z
N MET A 1 -7.96 21.92 5.11
CA MET A 1 -7.31 20.69 5.61
C MET A 1 -8.17 19.51 5.22
N LEU A 2 -7.58 18.52 4.55
CA LEU A 2 -8.25 17.29 4.11
C LEU A 2 -8.12 16.17 5.15
N TYR A 3 -7.01 16.17 5.91
CA TYR A 3 -6.66 15.05 6.78
C TYR A 3 -7.71 14.67 7.82
N PRO A 4 -8.36 15.59 8.57
CA PRO A 4 -9.34 15.20 9.60
C PRO A 4 -10.54 14.42 9.06
N GLU A 5 -10.93 14.67 7.81
CA GLU A 5 -12.01 13.94 7.16
C GLU A 5 -11.52 12.61 6.62
N LEU A 6 -10.35 12.59 5.97
CA LEU A 6 -9.69 11.37 5.48
C LEU A 6 -9.42 10.38 6.61
N PHE A 7 -8.96 10.86 7.77
CA PHE A 7 -8.73 10.04 8.96
C PHE A 7 -9.99 9.25 9.33
N LYS A 8 -11.14 9.94 9.47
CA LYS A 8 -12.42 9.29 9.83
C LYS A 8 -12.88 8.30 8.77
N GLN A 9 -12.67 8.64 7.49
CA GLN A 9 -13.04 7.76 6.38
C GLN A 9 -12.22 6.46 6.42
N LEU A 10 -10.89 6.56 6.53
CA LEU A 10 -9.99 5.40 6.57
C LEU A 10 -10.18 4.58 7.86
N GLU A 11 -10.33 5.24 9.02
CA GLU A 11 -10.59 4.57 10.30
C GLU A 11 -11.87 3.72 10.26
N SER A 12 -12.95 4.23 9.65
CA SER A 12 -14.25 3.55 9.63
C SER A 12 -14.29 2.23 8.85
N VAL A 13 -13.32 2.01 7.96
CA VAL A 13 -13.24 0.82 7.07
C VAL A 13 -12.01 -0.03 7.34
N ARG A 14 -11.24 0.34 8.37
CA ARG A 14 -10.00 -0.35 8.72
C ARG A 14 -10.30 -1.77 9.20
N TRP A 15 -9.59 -2.72 8.61
CA TRP A 15 -9.69 -4.14 8.95
C TRP A 15 -8.62 -4.55 9.97
N ASP A 16 -9.00 -5.51 10.79
CA ASP A 16 -8.19 -6.18 11.81
C ASP A 16 -7.65 -7.50 11.27
N MET A 17 -6.33 -7.70 11.38
CA MET A 17 -5.65 -8.84 10.76
C MET A 17 -6.09 -10.18 11.33
N ASP A 18 -6.36 -10.26 12.63
CA ASP A 18 -6.73 -11.51 13.28
C ASP A 18 -8.21 -11.84 13.07
N ARG A 19 -9.06 -10.81 13.03
CA ARG A 19 -10.52 -10.96 12.97
C ARG A 19 -11.11 -10.98 11.56
N ASP A 20 -10.58 -10.16 10.65
CA ASP A 20 -11.18 -9.94 9.33
C ASP A 20 -10.55 -10.77 8.21
N ILE A 21 -9.43 -11.46 8.48
CA ILE A 21 -8.82 -12.41 7.55
C ILE A 21 -9.31 -13.83 7.90
N PRO A 22 -9.86 -14.60 6.95
CA PRO A 22 -10.49 -15.89 7.23
C PRO A 22 -9.44 -17.01 7.36
N TRP A 23 -8.45 -16.87 8.25
CA TRP A 23 -7.30 -17.79 8.37
C TRP A 23 -7.66 -19.29 8.42
N ALA A 24 -8.81 -19.63 9.01
CA ALA A 24 -9.29 -21.01 9.13
C ALA A 24 -9.75 -21.64 7.80
N THR A 25 -9.89 -20.86 6.73
CA THR A 25 -10.29 -21.36 5.40
C THR A 25 -9.11 -21.77 4.53
N PHE A 26 -7.90 -21.81 5.09
CA PHE A 26 -6.71 -22.19 4.35
C PHE A 26 -6.80 -23.62 3.82
N ASP A 27 -6.42 -23.80 2.55
CA ASP A 27 -6.35 -25.10 1.89
C ASP A 27 -5.01 -25.26 1.17
N PRO A 28 -4.11 -26.14 1.65
CA PRO A 28 -2.80 -26.34 1.03
C PRO A 28 -2.87 -26.90 -0.38
N THR A 29 -3.98 -27.55 -0.77
CA THR A 29 -4.14 -28.11 -2.13
C THR A 29 -4.42 -27.02 -3.18
N GLN A 30 -4.72 -25.79 -2.75
CA GLN A 30 -5.06 -24.66 -3.60
C GLN A 30 -3.95 -23.60 -3.68
N LEU A 31 -2.76 -23.88 -3.13
CA LEU A 31 -1.60 -23.01 -3.18
C LEU A 31 -0.44 -23.69 -3.90
N SER A 32 -0.04 -23.15 -5.06
CA SER A 32 1.17 -23.62 -5.76
C SER A 32 2.45 -22.96 -5.19
N ASP A 33 3.60 -23.57 -5.47
CA ASP A 33 4.91 -22.96 -5.15
C ASP A 33 5.14 -21.63 -5.87
N GLU A 34 4.68 -21.52 -7.12
CA GLU A 34 4.73 -20.26 -7.88
C GLU A 34 3.91 -19.17 -7.18
N GLN A 35 2.68 -19.50 -6.75
CA GLN A 35 1.84 -18.57 -5.99
C GLN A 35 2.52 -18.16 -4.69
N ALA A 36 3.05 -19.10 -3.91
CA ALA A 36 3.78 -18.80 -2.67
C ALA A 36 4.98 -17.85 -2.90
N ALA A 37 5.75 -18.08 -3.98
CA ALA A 37 6.86 -17.20 -4.34
C ALA A 37 6.38 -15.78 -4.70
N THR A 38 5.27 -15.63 -5.42
CA THR A 38 4.71 -14.29 -5.71
C THR A 38 4.21 -13.58 -4.46
N ILE A 39 3.65 -14.31 -3.48
CA ILE A 39 3.23 -13.75 -2.18
C ILE A 39 4.46 -13.19 -1.44
N LYS A 40 5.59 -13.92 -1.45
CA LYS A 40 6.86 -13.45 -0.89
C LYS A 40 7.31 -12.15 -1.55
N MET A 41 7.31 -12.10 -2.88
CA MET A 41 7.74 -10.90 -3.62
C MET A 41 6.82 -9.70 -3.36
N ASN A 42 5.50 -9.93 -3.26
CA ASN A 42 4.56 -8.87 -2.89
C ASN A 42 4.81 -8.38 -1.46
N ALA A 43 5.08 -9.27 -0.50
CA ALA A 43 5.40 -8.89 0.88
C ALA A 43 6.64 -7.98 0.96
N ILE A 44 7.69 -8.31 0.19
CA ILE A 44 8.91 -7.48 0.08
C ILE A 44 8.60 -6.14 -0.61
N THR A 45 7.79 -6.15 -1.68
CA THR A 45 7.42 -4.93 -2.40
C THR A 45 6.63 -3.96 -1.51
N GLU A 46 5.68 -4.48 -0.73
CA GLU A 46 4.90 -3.70 0.24
C GLU A 46 5.76 -3.16 1.38
N TRP A 47 6.82 -3.86 1.76
CA TRP A 47 7.78 -3.34 2.75
C TRP A 47 8.48 -2.06 2.26
N ALA A 48 8.58 -1.87 0.93
CA ALA A 48 9.16 -0.67 0.32
C ALA A 48 8.26 0.59 0.44
N ALA A 49 7.12 0.53 1.15
CA ALA A 49 6.39 1.73 1.55
C ALA A 49 7.18 2.62 2.53
N LEU A 50 8.15 2.04 3.25
CA LEU A 50 9.02 2.76 4.18
C LEU A 50 9.84 3.89 3.49
N PRO A 51 10.67 3.62 2.47
CA PRO A 51 11.42 4.69 1.80
C PRO A 51 10.51 5.73 1.13
N ALA A 52 9.34 5.34 0.64
CA ALA A 52 8.34 6.30 0.11
C ALA A 52 7.84 7.24 1.21
N THR A 53 7.55 6.72 2.40
CA THR A 53 7.19 7.51 3.58
C THR A 53 8.29 8.50 3.97
N GLU A 54 9.53 8.04 4.03
CA GLU A 54 10.69 8.88 4.35
C GLU A 54 10.81 10.04 3.35
N MET A 55 10.70 9.75 2.05
CA MET A 55 10.69 10.75 0.97
C MET A 55 9.55 11.76 1.15
N PHE A 56 8.32 11.30 1.37
CA PHE A 56 7.17 12.18 1.50
C PHE A 56 7.29 13.14 2.69
N LEU A 57 7.73 12.65 3.85
CA LEU A 57 7.90 13.47 5.04
C LEU A 57 9.07 14.45 4.90
N ARG A 58 10.13 14.07 4.19
CA ARG A 58 11.26 14.96 3.86
C ARG A 58 10.82 16.10 2.93
N ASP A 59 10.14 15.77 1.84
CA ASP A 59 9.90 16.71 0.74
C ASP A 59 8.65 17.60 0.97
N ASN A 60 7.73 17.18 1.85
CA ASN A 60 6.49 17.91 2.14
C ASN A 60 6.49 18.60 3.52
N ARG A 61 7.65 18.96 4.08
CA ARG A 61 7.74 19.63 5.40
C ARG A 61 6.87 20.89 5.55
N GLY A 62 6.58 21.58 4.44
CA GLY A 62 5.72 22.77 4.41
C GLY A 62 4.21 22.48 4.39
N ASP A 63 3.79 21.22 4.27
CA ASP A 63 2.39 20.81 4.14
C ASP A 63 2.01 19.81 5.24
N SER A 64 1.79 20.35 6.45
CA SER A 64 1.47 19.52 7.62
C SER A 64 0.20 18.68 7.45
N ASP A 65 -0.76 19.13 6.63
CA ASP A 65 -2.00 18.40 6.34
C ASP A 65 -1.74 17.16 5.47
N PHE A 66 -0.83 17.25 4.49
CA PHE A 66 -0.42 16.08 3.72
C PHE A 66 0.50 15.15 4.52
N SER A 67 1.49 15.70 5.25
CA SER A 67 2.37 14.88 6.10
C SER A 67 1.60 14.10 7.17
N ALA A 68 0.52 14.67 7.72
CA ALA A 68 -0.36 13.95 8.65
C ALA A 68 -1.08 12.78 7.97
N PHE A 69 -1.51 12.91 6.73
CA PHE A 69 -2.08 11.80 5.95
C PHE A 69 -1.06 10.69 5.72
N ILE A 70 0.20 11.01 5.44
CA ILE A 70 1.25 9.99 5.27
C ILE A 70 1.41 9.10 6.50
N SER A 71 1.15 9.60 7.71
CA SER A 71 1.19 8.76 8.92
C SER A 71 0.15 7.63 8.92
N ILE A 72 -1.06 7.90 8.40
CA ILE A 72 -2.14 6.90 8.39
C ILE A 72 -2.03 5.97 7.20
N TRP A 73 -1.61 6.51 6.05
CA TRP A 73 -1.26 5.74 4.87
C TRP A 73 -0.17 4.73 5.21
N PHE A 74 0.95 5.17 5.80
CA PHE A 74 2.07 4.29 6.11
C PHE A 74 1.69 3.16 7.09
N PHE A 75 0.81 3.42 8.05
CA PHE A 75 0.28 2.37 8.92
C PHE A 75 -0.49 1.30 8.14
N GLU A 76 -1.30 1.71 7.16
CA GLU A 76 -2.10 0.80 6.34
C GLU A 76 -1.22 0.02 5.35
N GLU A 77 -0.29 0.69 4.66
CA GLU A 77 0.72 0.07 3.79
C GLU A 77 1.58 -0.95 4.53
N GLN A 78 2.10 -0.60 5.71
CA GLN A 78 2.94 -1.53 6.47
C GLN A 78 2.15 -2.78 6.88
N LYS A 79 0.84 -2.65 7.12
CA LYS A 79 -0.05 -3.78 7.41
C LYS A 79 -0.19 -4.71 6.21
N HIS A 80 -0.08 -4.23 4.97
CA HIS A 80 -0.10 -5.05 3.75
C HIS A 80 1.07 -6.03 3.72
N SER A 81 2.28 -5.53 3.92
CA SER A 81 3.47 -6.41 4.02
C SER A 81 3.32 -7.41 5.16
N LEU A 82 2.90 -6.94 6.35
CA LEU A 82 2.79 -7.78 7.54
C LEU A 82 1.75 -8.90 7.41
N VAL A 83 0.60 -8.65 6.77
CA VAL A 83 -0.41 -9.72 6.56
C VAL A 83 0.07 -10.77 5.56
N LEU A 84 0.83 -10.37 4.53
CA LEU A 84 1.43 -11.32 3.59
C LEU A 84 2.54 -12.14 4.25
N MET A 85 3.37 -11.52 5.09
CA MET A 85 4.37 -12.23 5.89
C MET A 85 3.73 -13.18 6.91
N GLU A 86 2.61 -12.80 7.53
CA GLU A 86 1.87 -13.67 8.45
C GLU A 86 1.25 -14.87 7.73
N TYR A 87 0.70 -14.65 6.53
CA TYR A 87 0.25 -15.74 5.68
C TYR A 87 1.38 -16.74 5.39
N LEU A 88 2.54 -16.26 4.97
CA LEU A 88 3.71 -17.11 4.71
C LEU A 88 4.19 -17.82 5.98
N ARG A 89 4.28 -17.12 7.11
CA ARG A 89 4.69 -17.70 8.39
C ARG A 89 3.78 -18.86 8.81
N ARG A 90 2.47 -18.76 8.58
CA ARG A 90 1.50 -19.80 8.93
C ARG A 90 1.54 -20.99 7.98
N PHE A 91 1.70 -20.75 6.68
CA PHE A 91 1.39 -21.77 5.66
C PHE A 91 2.56 -22.15 4.75
N ARG A 92 3.58 -21.30 4.63
CA ARG A 92 4.80 -21.47 3.82
C ARG A 92 6.01 -20.84 4.52
N PRO A 93 6.38 -21.33 5.72
CA PRO A 93 7.44 -20.70 6.54
C PRO A 93 8.81 -20.70 5.84
N ASP A 94 9.02 -21.58 4.88
CA ASP A 94 10.18 -21.63 3.99
C ASP A 94 10.29 -20.41 3.05
N MET A 95 9.18 -19.67 2.86
CA MET A 95 9.07 -18.55 1.91
C MET A 95 8.92 -17.19 2.60
N VAL A 96 9.09 -17.09 3.92
CA VAL A 96 9.03 -15.79 4.62
C VAL A 96 10.23 -14.92 4.20
N PRO A 97 10.04 -13.63 3.88
CA PRO A 97 11.16 -12.70 3.62
C PRO A 97 12.16 -12.68 4.79
N THR A 98 13.45 -12.71 4.47
CA THR A 98 14.51 -12.50 5.46
C THR A 98 14.67 -11.01 5.78
N GLU A 99 15.30 -10.69 6.92
CA GLU A 99 15.64 -9.31 7.25
C GLU A 99 16.53 -8.66 6.17
N GLU A 100 17.48 -9.41 5.60
CA GLU A 100 18.33 -8.94 4.49
C GLU A 100 17.51 -8.59 3.24
N GLU A 101 16.50 -9.39 2.88
CA GLU A 101 15.61 -9.09 1.75
C GLU A 101 14.76 -7.84 2.01
N LEU A 102 14.33 -7.61 3.26
CA LEU A 102 13.55 -6.44 3.66
C LEU A 102 14.42 -5.16 3.72
N ASP A 103 15.66 -5.27 4.18
CA ASP A 103 16.62 -4.17 4.20
C ASP A 103 17.06 -3.79 2.78
N ALA A 104 17.16 -4.75 1.86
CA ALA A 104 17.55 -4.51 0.48
C ALA A 104 16.59 -3.59 -0.28
N VAL A 105 15.33 -3.48 0.14
CA VAL A 105 14.34 -2.57 -0.46
C VAL A 105 14.21 -1.23 0.27
N ARG A 106 15.04 -0.98 1.28
CA ARG A 106 15.11 0.32 1.97
C ARG A 106 16.17 1.22 1.32
N PHE A 107 15.86 1.71 0.12
CA PHE A 107 16.73 2.62 -0.64
C PHE A 107 16.35 4.09 -0.39
N GLU A 108 17.29 5.00 -0.59
CA GLU A 108 17.01 6.44 -0.50
C GLU A 108 16.51 6.97 -1.85
N PHE A 109 15.36 7.66 -1.84
CA PHE A 109 14.88 8.38 -3.00
C PHE A 109 15.61 9.72 -3.15
N ASP A 110 16.04 10.05 -4.37
CA ASP A 110 16.49 11.39 -4.70
C ASP A 110 15.38 12.44 -4.44
N PRO A 111 15.72 13.69 -4.11
CA PRO A 111 14.74 14.78 -4.02
C PRO A 111 13.96 14.93 -5.33
N ALA A 112 12.63 14.95 -5.22
CA ALA A 112 11.74 15.08 -6.37
C ALA A 112 10.73 16.23 -6.17
N PRO A 113 10.31 16.90 -7.26
CA PRO A 113 9.22 17.87 -7.20
C PRO A 113 7.93 17.28 -6.60
N VAL A 114 7.33 18.00 -5.65
CA VAL A 114 6.21 17.48 -4.84
C VAL A 114 4.96 17.16 -5.65
N LEU A 115 4.68 17.90 -6.74
CA LEU A 115 3.48 17.69 -7.57
C LEU A 115 3.62 16.42 -8.42
N GLU A 116 4.79 16.22 -9.02
CA GLU A 116 5.13 15.05 -9.82
C GLU A 116 5.17 13.79 -8.94
N THR A 117 5.75 13.90 -7.74
CA THR A 117 5.70 12.81 -6.75
C THR A 117 4.27 12.48 -6.34
N LEU A 118 3.40 13.49 -6.15
CA LEU A 118 2.00 13.27 -5.82
C LEU A 118 1.25 12.52 -6.94
N MET A 119 1.49 12.89 -8.21
CA MET A 119 0.93 12.21 -9.37
C MET A 119 1.44 10.78 -9.51
N LEU A 120 2.75 10.58 -9.35
CA LEU A 120 3.36 9.26 -9.43
C LEU A 120 2.74 8.28 -8.44
N HIS A 121 2.50 8.73 -7.20
CA HIS A 121 1.89 7.87 -6.18
C HIS A 121 0.41 7.66 -6.43
N PHE A 122 -0.34 8.67 -6.88
CA PHE A 122 -1.72 8.45 -7.35
C PHE A 122 -1.78 7.35 -8.42
N CYS A 123 -0.92 7.40 -9.43
CA CYS A 123 -0.80 6.35 -10.45
C CYS A 123 -0.41 5.00 -9.85
N GLY A 124 0.50 5.00 -8.88
CA GLY A 124 0.90 3.82 -8.10
C GLY A 124 -0.30 3.12 -7.46
N GLU A 125 -1.13 3.88 -6.75
CA GLU A 125 -2.34 3.37 -6.08
C GLU A 125 -3.34 2.76 -7.05
N ILE A 126 -3.60 3.43 -8.18
CA ILE A 126 -4.51 2.88 -9.21
C ILE A 126 -3.93 1.58 -9.78
N ARG A 127 -2.62 1.55 -10.04
CA ARG A 127 -1.94 0.35 -10.53
C ARG A 127 -2.01 -0.79 -9.51
N LEU A 128 -1.74 -0.54 -8.23
CA LEU A 128 -1.77 -1.54 -7.16
C LEU A 128 -3.19 -2.03 -6.88
N ASN A 129 -4.19 -1.15 -6.94
CA ASN A 129 -5.60 -1.54 -6.89
C ASN A 129 -5.91 -2.61 -7.95
N HIS A 130 -5.53 -2.35 -9.21
CA HIS A 130 -5.74 -3.29 -10.30
C HIS A 130 -4.89 -4.56 -10.15
N TRP A 131 -3.62 -4.40 -9.76
CA TRP A 131 -2.70 -5.51 -9.53
C TRP A 131 -3.29 -6.50 -8.52
N TYR A 132 -3.73 -6.02 -7.35
CA TYR A 132 -4.26 -6.89 -6.30
C TYR A 132 -5.59 -7.55 -6.66
N ARG A 133 -6.44 -6.91 -7.46
CA ARG A 133 -7.64 -7.58 -8.02
C ARG A 133 -7.23 -8.76 -8.90
N ARG A 134 -6.25 -8.55 -9.78
CA ARG A 134 -5.78 -9.60 -10.70
C ARG A 134 -5.00 -10.69 -9.96
N ALA A 135 -4.22 -10.33 -8.94
CA ALA A 135 -3.56 -11.28 -8.06
C ALA A 135 -4.59 -12.16 -7.33
N SER A 136 -5.65 -11.56 -6.79
CA SER A 136 -6.76 -12.31 -6.17
C SER A 136 -7.49 -13.22 -7.16
N GLU A 137 -7.65 -12.82 -8.42
CA GLU A 137 -8.31 -13.65 -9.45
C GLU A 137 -7.42 -14.82 -9.89
N TRP A 138 -6.10 -14.60 -9.96
CA TRP A 138 -5.12 -15.60 -10.36
C TRP A 138 -4.85 -16.64 -9.26
N HIS A 139 -5.00 -16.26 -7.99
CA HIS A 139 -4.89 -17.19 -6.86
C HIS A 139 -6.14 -18.07 -6.72
N SER A 140 -5.92 -19.31 -6.25
CA SER A 140 -7.00 -20.26 -5.93
C SER A 140 -7.24 -20.35 -4.42
N GLU A 141 -6.18 -20.32 -3.61
CA GLU A 141 -6.26 -20.42 -2.15
C GLU A 141 -7.14 -19.31 -1.52
N PRO A 142 -8.17 -19.65 -0.71
CA PRO A 142 -9.15 -18.69 -0.20
C PRO A 142 -8.60 -17.53 0.65
N VAL A 143 -7.63 -17.79 1.52
CA VAL A 143 -7.12 -16.79 2.48
C VAL A 143 -6.33 -15.71 1.76
N ILE A 144 -5.41 -16.05 0.86
CA ILE A 144 -4.63 -15.06 0.11
C ILE A 144 -5.52 -14.23 -0.82
N LYS A 145 -6.58 -14.82 -1.38
CA LYS A 145 -7.59 -14.06 -2.15
C LYS A 145 -8.30 -13.03 -1.29
N ALA A 146 -8.67 -13.40 -0.07
CA ALA A 146 -9.27 -12.46 0.88
C ALA A 146 -8.29 -11.33 1.23
N ILE A 147 -7.02 -11.65 1.48
CA ILE A 147 -5.96 -10.67 1.73
C ILE A 147 -5.82 -9.71 0.55
N TYR A 148 -5.60 -10.20 -0.67
CA TYR A 148 -5.47 -9.33 -1.85
C TYR A 148 -6.72 -8.50 -2.15
N THR A 149 -7.91 -9.02 -1.82
CA THR A 149 -9.14 -8.23 -1.90
C THR A 149 -9.12 -7.06 -0.92
N LYS A 150 -8.62 -7.25 0.31
CA LYS A 150 -8.47 -6.17 1.30
C LYS A 150 -7.43 -5.14 0.86
N LEU A 151 -6.24 -5.59 0.43
CA LEU A 151 -5.18 -4.72 -0.09
C LEU A 151 -5.72 -3.85 -1.23
N SER A 152 -6.32 -4.47 -2.25
CA SER A 152 -6.94 -3.73 -3.37
C SER A 152 -7.92 -2.64 -2.91
N GLN A 153 -8.73 -2.93 -1.90
CA GLN A 153 -9.70 -1.97 -1.37
C GLN A 153 -9.03 -0.80 -0.63
N ASP A 154 -7.92 -1.06 0.09
CA ASP A 154 -7.08 -0.01 0.68
C ASP A 154 -6.52 0.90 -0.43
N GLU A 155 -5.92 0.35 -1.49
CA GLU A 155 -5.33 1.14 -2.58
C GLU A 155 -6.34 2.03 -3.31
N ALA A 156 -7.58 1.53 -3.47
CA ALA A 156 -8.65 2.35 -4.03
C ALA A 156 -8.93 3.59 -3.18
N ARG A 157 -8.86 3.45 -1.85
CA ARG A 157 -9.07 4.56 -0.90
C ARG A 157 -7.87 5.48 -0.84
N HIS A 158 -6.66 4.92 -0.85
CA HIS A 158 -5.43 5.69 -0.93
C HIS A 158 -5.42 6.54 -2.21
N GLY A 159 -5.69 5.95 -3.37
CA GLY A 159 -5.84 6.67 -4.64
C GLY A 159 -6.92 7.75 -4.57
N GLY A 160 -8.03 7.49 -3.89
CA GLY A 160 -9.07 8.49 -3.59
C GLY A 160 -8.55 9.67 -2.75
N ALA A 161 -7.71 9.41 -1.74
CA ALA A 161 -7.09 10.43 -0.91
C ALA A 161 -6.09 11.28 -1.73
N TYR A 162 -5.18 10.64 -2.47
CA TYR A 162 -4.24 11.33 -3.36
C TYR A 162 -4.97 12.21 -4.38
N LEU A 163 -6.05 11.74 -4.99
CA LEU A 163 -6.87 12.53 -5.92
C LEU A 163 -7.44 13.80 -5.25
N ARG A 164 -7.82 13.75 -3.97
CA ARG A 164 -8.27 14.95 -3.23
C ARG A 164 -7.12 15.93 -3.02
N TYR A 165 -5.94 15.44 -2.67
CA TYR A 165 -4.74 16.28 -2.54
C TYR A 165 -4.32 16.90 -3.88
N MET A 166 -4.42 16.17 -4.99
CA MET A 166 -4.20 16.69 -6.35
C MET A 166 -5.20 17.78 -6.71
N LYS A 167 -6.50 17.59 -6.43
CA LYS A 167 -7.51 18.63 -6.65
C LYS A 167 -7.24 19.90 -5.85
N ARG A 168 -6.80 19.76 -4.60
CA ARG A 168 -6.35 20.89 -3.76
C ARG A 168 -5.10 21.56 -4.36
N ALA A 169 -4.15 20.80 -4.88
CA ALA A 169 -2.96 21.33 -5.54
C ALA A 169 -3.31 22.13 -6.80
N ILE A 170 -4.26 21.66 -7.64
CA ILE A 170 -4.76 22.43 -8.79
C ILE A 170 -5.37 23.76 -8.35
N GLN A 171 -6.09 23.80 -7.23
CA GLN A 171 -6.67 25.03 -6.70
C GLN A 171 -5.59 26.01 -6.19
N ASN A 172 -4.51 25.50 -5.60
CA ASN A 172 -3.46 26.31 -5.01
C ASN A 172 -2.41 26.79 -6.03
N PHE A 173 -2.05 25.95 -7.00
CA PHE A 173 -0.92 26.18 -7.93
C PHE A 173 -1.35 26.32 -9.40
N GLY A 174 -2.63 26.11 -9.72
CA GLY A 174 -3.19 26.41 -11.04
C GLY A 174 -2.55 25.62 -12.17
N VAL A 175 -1.92 26.32 -13.13
CA VAL A 175 -1.34 25.72 -14.34
C VAL A 175 -0.17 24.80 -14.02
N GLU A 176 0.64 25.12 -13.01
CA GLU A 176 1.79 24.30 -12.62
C GLU A 176 1.34 22.88 -12.23
N ALA A 177 0.38 22.78 -11.32
CA ALA A 177 -0.20 21.50 -10.91
C ALA A 177 -0.90 20.76 -12.07
N LYS A 178 -1.55 21.48 -12.99
CA LYS A 178 -2.17 20.84 -14.17
C LYS A 178 -1.14 20.30 -15.16
N SER A 179 0.05 20.89 -15.22
CA SER A 179 1.12 20.40 -16.10
C SER A 179 1.84 19.18 -15.52
N ALA A 180 1.85 19.04 -14.19
CA ALA A 180 2.44 17.90 -13.51
C ALA A 180 1.57 16.63 -13.48
N PHE A 181 0.25 16.75 -13.73
CA PHE A 181 -0.75 15.68 -13.65
C PHE A 181 -1.23 15.27 -15.05
#